data_AF-A0A662AAN4-F1
#
_entry.id   AF-A0A662AAN4-F1
#
_cell.length_a   1.000
_cell.length_b   1.000
_cell.length_c   1.000
_cell.angle_alpha   90.00
_cell.angle_beta   90.00
_cell.angle_gamma   90.00
#
_symmetry.space_group_name_H-M   'P 1'
#
loop_
_entity.id
_entity.type
_entity.pdbx_description
1 polymer ?
#
loop_
_entity_poly.entity_id
_entity_poly.type
_entity_poly.pdbx_seq_one_letter_code
_entity_poly.pdbx_strand_id
1 'polypeptide(L)'
;MNKIGLIITREYLTRVKKRSFIIMTIIGPILMAAIFIVPVYIAQIEGEMKVIGVIDETGLFVNKFTSGDQISFINVDEPLEEAKTDMDKNGFYAILHIPRSDLNVPESAIIYSSGQPNIIVKGVIKNTMRKEVELLKLNASGLDPNVLKSIRTSINLLTIKINKEGYEEKTSTELSMAVGMISGFLIYIFIFMYGAQVMRGVIEEKTSRIIEVIISSVKPFQLMMGKIVGVAMVGLTQFILWIIATLILVSTFMAIFSDDISIQEMSQMKMQSNGIMQEDVLNHDGEPDGINQSAMAIFESIQSINFGLVLGSFLFFFIGGYLLYGALFAAIGSAVDGETDTQQFMIPITVPLILSIALAQFIIQDPDGPVAFWLSIFPLTSPVIMMVRIPFGVPYLDLILAIAMLILGFLGTTWLAAKIYRTGILMYGKKINYQELWKWIRYK
;
A
#
# COMPACT_ATOMS: atom_id res chain seq x y z
N MET A 1 15.47 -37.55 -23.29
CA MET A 1 14.61 -36.35 -23.18
C MET A 1 14.52 -35.95 -21.72
N ASN A 2 14.76 -34.68 -21.39
CA ASN A 2 14.84 -34.25 -19.99
C ASN A 2 13.44 -34.26 -19.36
N LYS A 3 13.14 -35.26 -18.54
CA LYS A 3 11.80 -35.54 -17.98
C LYS A 3 11.22 -34.35 -17.20
N ILE A 4 12.08 -33.49 -16.64
CA ILE A 4 11.70 -32.25 -15.95
C ILE A 4 10.94 -31.30 -16.89
N GLY A 5 11.42 -31.11 -18.12
CA GLY A 5 10.80 -30.17 -19.07
C GLY A 5 9.36 -30.55 -19.44
N LEU A 6 9.09 -31.85 -19.62
CA LEU A 6 7.74 -32.35 -19.90
C LEU A 6 6.79 -32.10 -18.72
N ILE A 7 7.27 -32.28 -17.50
CA ILE A 7 6.48 -32.03 -16.27
C ILE A 7 6.18 -30.53 -16.16
N ILE A 8 7.18 -29.69 -16.38
CA ILE A 8 7.02 -28.23 -16.40
C ILE A 8 5.94 -27.81 -17.40
N THR A 9 6.03 -28.26 -18.65
CA THR A 9 5.05 -27.89 -19.69
C THR A 9 3.64 -28.37 -19.33
N ARG A 10 3.51 -29.59 -18.79
CA ARG A 10 2.22 -30.10 -18.32
C ARG A 10 1.65 -29.21 -17.21
N GLU A 11 2.42 -28.95 -16.16
CA GLU A 11 1.98 -28.15 -15.00
C GLU A 11 1.63 -26.72 -15.37
N TYR A 12 2.37 -26.13 -16.30
CA TYR A 12 2.09 -24.79 -16.83
C TYR A 12 0.77 -24.77 -17.62
N LEU A 13 0.62 -25.65 -18.62
CA LEU A 13 -0.54 -25.66 -19.51
C LEU A 13 -1.83 -26.04 -18.80
N THR A 14 -1.78 -26.95 -17.81
CA THR A 14 -2.97 -27.34 -17.05
C THR A 14 -3.50 -26.22 -16.16
N ARG A 15 -2.70 -25.20 -15.86
CA ARG A 15 -3.06 -24.07 -14.99
C ARG A 15 -3.42 -22.81 -15.75
N VAL A 16 -2.63 -22.43 -16.76
CA VAL A 16 -2.92 -21.25 -17.60
C VAL A 16 -4.25 -21.39 -18.34
N LYS A 17 -4.65 -22.63 -18.67
CA LYS A 17 -5.95 -22.92 -19.32
C LYS A 17 -7.14 -22.96 -18.35
N LYS A 18 -6.94 -22.84 -17.04
CA LYS A 18 -8.07 -22.85 -16.08
C LYS A 18 -8.86 -21.55 -16.19
N ARG A 19 -10.19 -21.64 -16.10
CA ARG A 19 -11.06 -20.46 -16.04
C ARG A 19 -10.68 -19.51 -14.92
N SER A 20 -10.30 -20.04 -13.75
CA SER A 20 -9.86 -19.24 -12.61
C SER A 20 -8.60 -18.43 -12.92
N PHE A 21 -7.65 -18.98 -13.69
CA PHE A 21 -6.45 -18.25 -14.12
C PHE A 21 -6.82 -17.08 -15.02
N ILE A 22 -7.66 -17.31 -16.04
CA ILE A 22 -8.10 -16.26 -16.97
C ILE A 22 -8.84 -15.14 -16.23
N ILE A 23 -9.77 -15.50 -15.34
CA ILE A 23 -10.54 -14.55 -14.53
C ILE A 23 -9.61 -13.71 -13.64
N MET A 24 -8.70 -14.33 -12.90
CA MET A 24 -7.75 -13.60 -12.03
C MET A 24 -6.75 -12.76 -12.84
N THR A 25 -6.42 -13.18 -14.05
CA THR A 25 -5.55 -12.42 -14.97
C THR A 25 -6.22 -11.13 -15.44
N ILE A 26 -7.55 -11.09 -15.53
CA ILE A 26 -8.31 -9.88 -15.94
C ILE A 26 -8.71 -9.02 -14.72
N ILE A 27 -9.15 -9.65 -13.63
CA ILE A 27 -9.57 -8.92 -12.41
C ILE A 27 -8.39 -8.25 -11.72
N GLY A 28 -7.24 -8.92 -11.64
CA GLY A 28 -6.05 -8.39 -10.97
C GLY A 28 -5.61 -7.01 -11.47
N PRO A 29 -5.39 -6.82 -12.78
CA PRO A 29 -5.01 -5.53 -13.34
C PRO A 29 -6.05 -4.44 -13.12
N ILE A 30 -7.35 -4.79 -13.16
CA ILE A 30 -8.46 -3.85 -12.91
C ILE A 30 -8.42 -3.38 -11.45
N LEU A 31 -8.25 -4.30 -10.49
CA LEU A 31 -8.11 -3.93 -9.08
C LEU A 31 -6.86 -3.09 -8.84
N MET A 32 -5.73 -3.44 -9.47
CA MET A 32 -4.50 -2.65 -9.38
C MET A 32 -4.68 -1.25 -9.98
N ALA A 33 -5.30 -1.14 -11.16
CA ALA A 33 -5.60 0.14 -11.78
C ALA A 33 -6.56 0.96 -10.92
N ALA A 34 -7.56 0.33 -10.30
CA ALA A 34 -8.49 1.01 -9.39
C ALA A 34 -7.79 1.65 -8.19
N ILE A 35 -6.71 1.06 -7.66
CA ILE A 35 -5.91 1.68 -6.58
C ILE A 35 -5.33 3.04 -7.00
N PHE A 36 -4.95 3.19 -8.27
CA PHE A 36 -4.44 4.46 -8.81
C PHE A 36 -5.57 5.39 -9.28
N ILE A 37 -6.57 4.84 -9.95
CA ILE A 37 -7.66 5.60 -10.60
C ILE A 37 -8.66 6.14 -9.58
N VAL A 38 -9.08 5.32 -8.61
CA VAL A 38 -10.17 5.68 -7.68
C VAL A 38 -9.82 6.89 -6.81
N PRO A 39 -8.62 7.01 -6.20
CA PRO A 39 -8.28 8.21 -5.43
C PRO A 39 -8.29 9.48 -6.28
N VAL A 40 -7.76 9.42 -7.52
CA VAL A 40 -7.77 10.54 -8.46
C VAL A 40 -9.19 10.92 -8.82
N TYR A 41 -10.03 9.94 -9.13
CA TYR A 41 -11.45 10.16 -9.45
C TYR A 41 -12.25 10.69 -8.26
N ILE A 42 -12.03 10.18 -7.04
CA ILE A 42 -12.69 10.67 -5.82
C ILE A 42 -12.25 12.10 -5.51
N ALA A 43 -10.98 12.44 -5.74
CA ALA A 43 -10.50 13.81 -5.57
C ALA A 43 -11.22 14.80 -6.51
N GLN A 44 -11.75 14.30 -7.64
CA GLN A 44 -12.53 15.09 -8.60
C GLN A 44 -14.01 15.23 -8.23
N ILE A 45 -14.58 14.26 -7.53
CA ILE A 45 -15.98 14.35 -7.08
C ILE A 45 -16.07 15.45 -6.01
N GLU A 46 -16.71 16.57 -6.35
CA GLU A 46 -17.13 17.56 -5.36
C GLU A 46 -18.02 16.87 -4.32
N GLY A 47 -17.56 16.87 -3.06
CA GLY A 47 -18.33 16.30 -1.96
C GLY A 47 -19.64 17.08 -1.75
N GLU A 48 -20.69 16.39 -1.30
CA GLU A 48 -21.95 17.04 -0.92
C GLU A 48 -21.69 18.22 0.03
N MET A 49 -22.25 19.38 -0.31
CA MET A 49 -22.10 20.60 0.49
C MET A 49 -22.65 20.36 1.90
N LYS A 50 -21.78 20.43 2.90
CA LYS A 50 -22.18 20.26 4.30
C LYS A 50 -22.62 21.59 4.87
N VAL A 51 -23.91 21.75 5.07
CA VAL A 51 -24.48 22.96 5.68
C VAL A 51 -24.38 22.86 7.20
N ILE A 52 -23.73 23.83 7.84
CA ILE A 52 -23.53 23.91 9.28
C ILE A 52 -24.32 25.11 9.81
N GLY A 53 -25.29 24.84 10.68
CA GLY A 53 -26.00 25.87 11.43
C GLY A 53 -25.12 26.42 12.54
N VAL A 54 -24.97 27.74 12.66
CA VAL A 54 -24.13 28.40 13.67
C VAL A 54 -25.02 29.13 14.64
N ILE A 55 -25.03 28.70 15.90
CA ILE A 55 -25.69 29.36 17.02
C ILE A 55 -24.61 30.01 17.87
N ASP A 56 -24.45 31.32 17.69
CA ASP A 56 -23.49 32.13 18.41
C ASP A 56 -24.19 33.01 19.45
N GLU A 57 -24.12 32.62 20.72
CA GLU A 57 -24.70 33.43 21.80
C GLU A 57 -23.84 34.68 22.10
N THR A 58 -22.57 34.68 21.72
CA THR A 58 -21.64 35.79 21.97
C THR A 58 -21.84 36.95 21.01
N GLY A 59 -22.30 36.66 19.78
CA GLY A 59 -22.40 37.61 18.68
C GLY A 59 -21.04 38.01 18.05
N LEU A 60 -19.94 37.37 18.47
CA LEU A 60 -18.58 37.71 18.03
C LEU A 60 -18.18 37.03 16.72
N PHE A 61 -18.86 35.94 16.33
CA PHE A 61 -18.53 35.12 15.16
C PHE A 61 -19.56 35.25 14.03
N VAL A 62 -20.52 36.17 14.16
CA VAL A 62 -21.55 36.44 13.14
C VAL A 62 -20.87 36.80 11.82
N ASN A 63 -21.18 36.03 10.77
CA ASN A 63 -20.61 36.18 9.42
C ASN A 63 -19.08 36.05 9.33
N LYS A 64 -18.43 35.47 10.35
CA LYS A 64 -16.97 35.22 10.33
C LYS A 64 -16.60 33.87 9.71
N PHE A 65 -17.55 32.94 9.68
CA PHE A 65 -17.38 31.67 8.98
C PHE A 65 -17.65 31.87 7.49
N THR A 66 -16.61 31.71 6.67
CA THR A 66 -16.73 31.76 5.21
C THR A 66 -17.12 30.39 4.66
N SER A 67 -18.19 30.32 3.88
CA SER A 67 -18.54 29.13 3.10
C SER A 67 -17.50 28.89 2.00
N GLY A 68 -17.17 27.62 1.77
CA GLY A 68 -16.29 27.18 0.67
C GLY A 68 -16.90 25.99 -0.06
N ASP A 69 -16.13 25.38 -0.97
CA ASP A 69 -16.64 24.39 -1.94
C ASP A 69 -17.33 23.17 -1.31
N GLN A 70 -16.98 22.79 -0.07
CA GLN A 70 -17.52 21.59 0.60
C GLN A 70 -18.29 21.88 1.90
N ILE A 71 -18.27 23.11 2.40
CA ILE A 71 -18.88 23.48 3.69
C ILE A 71 -19.53 24.85 3.56
N SER A 72 -20.81 24.94 3.94
CA SER A 72 -21.54 26.20 4.03
C SER A 72 -21.94 26.48 5.47
N PHE A 73 -21.81 27.72 5.91
CA PHE A 73 -22.22 28.15 7.25
C PHE A 73 -23.45 29.04 7.17
N ILE A 74 -24.46 28.75 7.98
CA ILE A 74 -25.70 29.53 8.08
C ILE A 74 -25.90 29.89 9.54
N ASN A 75 -26.06 31.18 9.86
CA ASN A 75 -26.38 31.58 11.23
C ASN A 75 -27.84 31.17 11.55
N VAL A 76 -28.05 30.65 12.75
CA VAL A 76 -29.36 30.19 13.22
C VAL A 76 -29.75 31.03 14.43
N ASP A 77 -30.88 31.74 14.31
CA ASP A 77 -31.41 32.63 15.36
C ASP A 77 -32.37 31.91 16.33
N GLU A 78 -32.55 30.59 16.17
CA GLU A 78 -33.41 29.75 17.00
C GLU A 78 -32.68 29.22 18.25
N PRO A 79 -33.39 28.94 19.35
CA PRO A 79 -32.80 28.31 20.54
C PRO A 79 -32.19 26.94 20.22
N LEU A 80 -31.09 26.60 20.92
CA LEU A 80 -30.31 25.37 20.69
C LEU A 80 -31.15 24.08 20.64
N GLU A 81 -32.15 23.95 21.51
CA GLU A 81 -32.99 22.75 21.59
C GLU A 81 -33.97 22.61 20.40
N GLU A 82 -34.46 23.73 19.88
CA GLU A 82 -35.32 23.78 18.70
C GLU A 82 -34.48 23.47 17.45
N ALA A 83 -33.32 24.13 17.32
CA ALA A 83 -32.40 23.92 16.21
C ALA A 83 -31.92 22.46 16.14
N LYS A 84 -31.62 21.80 17.27
CA LYS A 84 -31.29 20.35 17.32
C LYS A 84 -32.41 19.47 16.78
N THR A 85 -33.66 19.82 17.08
CA THR A 85 -34.85 19.05 16.68
C THR A 85 -35.15 19.23 15.19
N ASP A 86 -34.94 20.45 14.68
CA ASP A 86 -35.19 20.81 13.28
C ASP A 86 -33.97 20.69 12.38
N MET A 87 -32.85 20.17 12.89
CA MET A 87 -31.58 19.98 12.18
C MET A 87 -31.77 19.25 10.84
N ASP A 88 -32.48 18.10 10.86
CA ASP A 88 -32.74 17.32 9.65
C ASP A 88 -33.78 17.99 8.73
N LYS A 89 -34.75 18.75 9.29
CA LYS A 89 -35.77 19.46 8.49
C LYS A 89 -35.19 20.64 7.73
N ASN A 90 -34.24 21.35 8.36
CA ASN A 90 -33.55 22.50 7.81
C ASN A 90 -32.34 22.11 6.93
N GLY A 91 -32.09 20.80 6.75
CA GLY A 91 -31.00 20.30 5.93
C GLY A 91 -29.60 20.54 6.52
N PHE A 92 -29.51 20.75 7.83
CA PHE A 92 -28.24 20.95 8.51
C PHE A 92 -27.53 19.61 8.74
N TYR A 93 -26.27 19.54 8.33
CA TYR A 93 -25.37 18.42 8.64
C TYR A 93 -24.93 18.44 10.12
N ALA A 94 -24.74 19.64 10.66
CA ALA A 94 -24.31 19.86 12.03
C ALA A 94 -24.73 21.25 12.53
N ILE A 95 -24.79 21.40 13.84
CA ILE A 95 -25.00 22.65 14.56
C ILE A 95 -23.78 22.95 15.39
N LEU A 96 -23.14 24.09 15.12
CA LEU A 96 -22.08 24.66 15.92
C LEU A 96 -22.71 25.58 16.98
N HIS A 97 -22.56 25.24 18.24
CA HIS A 97 -22.97 26.05 19.38
C HIS A 97 -21.76 26.70 20.04
N ILE A 98 -21.79 28.03 20.11
CA ILE A 98 -20.76 28.84 20.77
C ILE A 98 -21.42 29.49 22.01
N PRO A 99 -21.22 28.93 23.21
CA PRO A 99 -21.84 29.44 24.42
C PRO A 99 -21.24 30.78 24.84
N ARG A 100 -22.02 31.62 25.52
CA ARG A 100 -21.47 32.78 26.24
C ARG A 100 -20.48 32.33 27.32
N SER A 101 -19.31 32.96 27.34
CA SER A 101 -18.30 32.77 28.38
C SER A 101 -18.26 33.98 29.32
N ASP A 102 -18.03 33.71 30.61
CA ASP A 102 -17.88 34.75 31.65
C ASP A 102 -16.73 35.74 31.37
N LEU A 103 -15.77 35.37 30.51
CA LEU A 103 -14.57 36.14 30.17
C LEU A 103 -14.67 36.91 28.85
N ASN A 104 -15.87 37.12 28.28
CA ASN A 104 -16.13 37.79 26.99
C ASN A 104 -15.51 37.15 25.74
N VAL A 105 -14.64 36.14 25.87
CA VAL A 105 -14.00 35.44 24.75
C VAL A 105 -14.21 33.94 24.92
N PRO A 106 -14.93 33.25 24.01
CA PRO A 106 -15.19 31.82 24.16
C PRO A 106 -13.94 31.00 23.91
N GLU A 107 -13.62 30.11 24.85
CA GLU A 107 -12.49 29.15 24.75
C GLU A 107 -12.94 27.77 24.23
N SER A 108 -14.25 27.55 24.12
CA SER A 108 -14.83 26.28 23.68
C SER A 108 -16.07 26.50 22.84
N ALA A 109 -16.34 25.53 21.96
CA ALA A 109 -17.57 25.42 21.18
C ALA A 109 -17.93 23.95 21.04
N ILE A 110 -19.22 23.67 20.88
CA ILE A 110 -19.76 22.32 20.81
C ILE A 110 -20.36 22.11 19.43
N ILE A 111 -20.06 20.97 18.79
CA ILE A 111 -20.68 20.59 17.52
C ILE A 111 -21.64 19.44 17.80
N TYR A 112 -22.92 19.66 17.51
CA TYR A 112 -23.96 18.64 17.49
C TYR A 112 -24.17 18.20 16.04
N SER A 113 -24.12 16.91 15.74
CA SER A 113 -24.20 16.43 14.36
C SER A 113 -24.88 15.07 14.27
N SER A 114 -25.59 14.83 13.17
CA SER A 114 -26.28 13.55 12.92
C SER A 114 -25.32 12.36 12.73
N GLY A 115 -24.05 12.64 12.38
CA GLY A 115 -22.97 11.65 12.26
C GLY A 115 -21.62 12.21 12.71
N GLN A 116 -20.54 11.41 12.65
CA GLN A 116 -19.21 11.85 13.08
C GLN A 116 -18.65 12.95 12.14
N PRO A 117 -18.36 14.17 12.63
CA PRO A 117 -17.79 15.22 11.79
C PRO A 117 -16.39 14.83 11.30
N ASN A 118 -16.15 15.01 9.99
CA ASN A 118 -14.82 14.80 9.39
C ASN A 118 -13.80 15.80 9.98
N ILE A 119 -12.51 15.44 9.97
CA ILE A 119 -11.39 16.26 10.43
C ILE A 119 -11.35 17.62 9.75
N ILE A 120 -11.77 17.70 8.48
CA ILE A 120 -11.83 18.94 7.70
C ILE A 120 -12.81 19.94 8.35
N VAL A 121 -14.05 19.50 8.64
CA VAL A 121 -15.08 20.35 9.26
C VAL A 121 -14.61 20.90 10.62
N LYS A 122 -14.08 20.03 11.48
CA LYS A 122 -13.52 20.44 12.78
C LYS A 122 -12.32 21.38 12.63
N GLY A 123 -11.46 21.13 11.64
CA GLY A 123 -10.29 21.95 11.35
C GLY A 123 -10.66 23.37 10.90
N VAL A 124 -11.63 23.50 10.00
CA VAL A 124 -12.13 24.80 9.49
C VAL A 124 -12.75 25.61 10.63
N ILE A 125 -13.64 25.00 11.43
CA ILE A 125 -14.27 25.68 12.57
C ILE A 125 -13.23 26.13 13.58
N LYS A 126 -12.34 25.22 14.00
CA LYS A 126 -11.29 25.53 14.99
C LYS A 126 -10.35 26.63 14.51
N ASN A 127 -9.92 26.59 13.24
CA ASN A 127 -9.04 27.61 12.68
C ASN A 127 -9.74 28.98 12.57
N THR A 128 -11.01 29.01 12.18
CA THR A 128 -11.80 30.24 12.10
C THR A 128 -11.99 30.87 13.46
N MET A 129 -12.47 30.08 14.44
CA MET A 129 -12.64 30.55 15.81
C MET A 129 -11.32 31.04 16.42
N ARG A 130 -10.23 30.28 16.22
CA ARG A 130 -8.90 30.66 16.70
C ARG A 130 -8.44 32.00 16.10
N LYS A 131 -8.58 32.19 14.78
CA LYS A 131 -8.18 33.43 14.10
C LYS A 131 -8.97 34.64 14.65
N GLU A 132 -10.28 34.52 14.81
CA GLU A 132 -11.11 35.62 15.31
C GLU A 132 -10.80 35.92 16.79
N VAL A 133 -10.65 34.89 17.63
CA VAL A 133 -10.26 35.06 19.04
C VAL A 133 -8.87 35.69 19.18
N GLU A 134 -7.88 35.26 18.37
CA GLU A 134 -6.55 35.88 18.35
C GLU A 134 -6.63 37.35 17.95
N LEU A 135 -7.45 37.70 16.95
CA LEU A 135 -7.67 39.08 16.50
C LEU A 135 -8.31 39.93 17.60
N LEU A 136 -9.33 39.41 18.29
CA LEU A 136 -9.96 40.09 19.43
C LEU A 136 -8.97 40.34 20.58
N LYS A 137 -8.13 39.35 20.91
CA LYS A 137 -7.08 39.48 21.94
C LYS A 137 -6.01 40.51 21.57
N LEU A 138 -5.63 40.58 20.29
CA LEU A 138 -4.69 41.59 19.79
C LEU A 138 -5.26 43.00 19.90
N ASN A 139 -6.49 43.20 19.43
CA ASN A 139 -7.18 44.48 19.51
C ASN A 139 -7.34 44.94 20.97
N ALA A 140 -7.70 44.04 21.88
CA ALA A 140 -7.82 44.33 23.31
C ALA A 140 -6.47 44.70 23.96
N SER A 141 -5.35 44.22 23.40
CA SER A 141 -4.00 44.54 23.86
C SER A 141 -3.41 45.80 23.21
N GLY A 142 -4.16 46.47 22.33
CA GLY A 142 -3.70 47.66 21.61
C GLY A 142 -2.67 47.38 20.52
N LEU A 143 -2.55 46.12 20.08
CA LEU A 143 -1.60 45.70 19.04
C LEU A 143 -2.28 45.71 17.65
N ASP A 144 -1.59 46.22 16.64
CA ASP A 144 -2.08 46.20 15.25
C ASP A 144 -2.12 44.75 14.72
N PRO A 145 -3.27 44.26 14.20
CA PRO A 145 -3.41 42.94 13.57
C PRO A 145 -2.39 42.64 12.46
N ASN A 146 -1.85 43.66 11.80
CA ASN A 146 -0.82 43.50 10.78
C ASN A 146 0.51 42.98 11.36
N VAL A 147 0.79 43.25 12.64
CA VAL A 147 1.96 42.69 13.33
C VAL A 147 1.87 41.16 13.37
N LEU A 148 0.68 40.59 13.61
CA LEU A 148 0.49 39.13 13.62
C LEU A 148 0.77 38.51 12.24
N LYS A 149 0.37 39.19 11.15
CA LYS A 149 0.69 38.74 9.79
C LYS A 149 2.20 38.79 9.53
N SER A 150 2.88 39.84 9.99
CA SER A 150 4.32 40.02 9.80
C SER A 150 5.19 39.00 10.56
N ILE A 151 4.71 38.47 11.69
CA ILE A 151 5.44 37.47 12.48
C ILE A 151 5.11 36.02 12.09
N ARG A 152 3.96 35.78 11.43
CA ARG A 152 3.58 34.46 10.94
C ARG A 152 4.42 34.10 9.72
N THR A 153 5.48 33.34 9.96
CA THR A 153 6.33 32.80 8.90
C THR A 153 5.90 31.38 8.56
N SER A 154 5.59 31.11 7.31
CA SER A 154 5.47 29.75 6.78
C SER A 154 6.82 29.31 6.22
N ILE A 155 7.34 28.18 6.70
CA ILE A 155 8.58 27.59 6.19
C ILE A 155 8.18 26.33 5.42
N ASN A 156 8.31 26.38 4.10
CA ASN A 156 8.17 25.20 3.24
C ASN A 156 9.51 24.49 3.15
N LEU A 157 9.60 23.28 3.70
CA LEU A 157 10.79 22.45 3.62
C LEU A 157 10.77 21.64 2.33
N LEU A 158 11.72 21.92 1.44
CA LEU A 158 12.01 21.07 0.29
C LEU A 158 13.02 20.01 0.73
N THR A 159 12.61 18.75 0.77
CA THR A 159 13.49 17.64 1.13
C THR A 159 14.20 17.13 -0.12
N ILE A 160 15.51 17.31 -0.17
CA ILE A 160 16.39 16.81 -1.23
C ILE A 160 17.34 15.81 -0.60
N LYS A 161 17.38 14.57 -1.11
CA LYS A 161 18.30 13.55 -0.63
C LYS A 161 19.66 13.80 -1.25
N ILE A 162 20.75 13.67 -0.50
CA ILE A 162 22.10 13.70 -1.04
C ILE A 162 22.62 12.27 -1.07
N ASN A 163 23.05 11.79 -2.24
CA ASN A 163 23.62 10.45 -2.36
C ASN A 163 25.08 10.40 -1.82
N LYS A 164 25.67 9.21 -1.74
CA LYS A 164 27.03 9.04 -1.18
C LYS A 164 28.13 9.77 -1.98
N GLU A 165 27.83 10.17 -3.20
CA GLU A 165 28.74 10.89 -4.10
C GLU A 165 28.54 12.42 -4.04
N GLY A 166 27.57 12.90 -3.24
CA GLY A 166 27.30 14.31 -3.04
C GLY A 166 26.30 14.91 -4.03
N TYR A 167 25.66 14.11 -4.88
CA TYR A 167 24.63 14.59 -5.81
C TYR A 167 23.26 14.66 -5.13
N GLU A 168 22.53 15.73 -5.48
CA GLU A 168 21.15 15.96 -5.07
C GLU A 168 20.17 15.08 -5.86
N GLU A 169 19.37 14.30 -5.14
CA GLU A 169 18.29 13.46 -5.65
C GLU A 169 16.97 13.96 -5.06
N LYS A 170 16.12 14.55 -5.91
CA LYS A 170 14.72 14.83 -5.55
C LYS A 170 14.04 13.49 -5.31
N THR A 171 13.52 13.24 -4.12
CA THR A 171 12.85 11.99 -3.75
C THR A 171 11.44 12.30 -3.25
N SER A 172 10.43 11.60 -3.76
CA SER A 172 9.09 11.59 -3.15
C SER A 172 8.99 10.40 -2.20
N THR A 173 8.98 10.70 -0.90
CA THR A 173 8.84 9.69 0.16
C THR A 173 7.53 8.92 0.03
N GLU A 174 6.45 9.61 -0.33
CA GLU A 174 5.12 9.03 -0.50
C GLU A 174 5.08 8.02 -1.65
N LEU A 175 5.69 8.35 -2.78
CA LEU A 175 5.76 7.45 -3.92
C LEU A 175 6.63 6.23 -3.61
N SER A 176 7.80 6.42 -2.98
CA SER A 176 8.67 5.32 -2.56
C SER A 176 7.97 4.37 -1.58
N MET A 177 7.22 4.92 -0.64
CA MET A 177 6.37 4.14 0.29
C MET A 177 5.33 3.32 -0.46
N ALA A 178 4.58 3.92 -1.38
CA ALA A 178 3.55 3.22 -2.14
C ALA A 178 4.14 2.09 -3.00
N VAL A 179 5.20 2.38 -3.75
CA VAL A 179 5.88 1.38 -4.60
C VAL A 179 6.44 0.24 -3.76
N GLY A 180 7.08 0.53 -2.63
CA GLY A 180 7.66 -0.48 -1.75
C GLY A 180 6.60 -1.38 -1.10
N MET A 181 5.52 -0.76 -0.59
CA MET A 181 4.43 -1.49 0.05
C MET A 181 3.66 -2.37 -0.94
N ILE A 182 3.30 -1.82 -2.11
CA ILE A 182 2.57 -2.56 -3.15
C ILE A 182 3.42 -3.73 -3.65
N SER A 183 4.69 -3.48 -3.97
CA SER A 183 5.58 -4.54 -4.50
C SER A 183 5.84 -5.65 -3.47
N GLY A 184 6.12 -5.31 -2.21
CA GLY A 184 6.27 -6.28 -1.12
C GLY A 184 4.99 -7.09 -0.89
N PHE A 185 3.83 -6.42 -0.88
CA PHE A 185 2.54 -7.07 -0.70
C PHE A 185 2.15 -7.98 -1.86
N LEU A 186 2.47 -7.59 -3.09
CA LEU A 186 2.30 -8.46 -4.26
C LEU A 186 3.16 -9.72 -4.13
N ILE A 187 4.44 -9.61 -3.77
CA ILE A 187 5.28 -10.80 -3.54
C ILE A 187 4.67 -11.71 -2.48
N TYR A 188 4.19 -11.14 -1.37
CA TYR A 188 3.51 -11.89 -0.31
C TYR A 188 2.29 -12.67 -0.86
N ILE A 189 1.37 -12.00 -1.56
CA ILE A 189 0.17 -12.63 -2.13
C ILE A 189 0.56 -13.74 -3.11
N PHE A 190 1.49 -13.48 -4.02
CA PHE A 190 1.85 -14.46 -5.04
C PHE A 190 2.55 -15.67 -4.42
N ILE A 191 3.51 -15.48 -3.50
CA ILE A 191 4.18 -16.58 -2.82
C ILE A 191 3.15 -17.45 -2.09
N PHE A 192 2.23 -16.84 -1.36
CA PHE A 192 1.20 -17.58 -0.63
C PHE A 192 0.25 -18.32 -1.57
N MET A 193 -0.29 -17.63 -2.58
CA MET A 193 -1.29 -18.17 -3.52
C MET A 193 -0.71 -19.33 -4.35
N TYR A 194 0.47 -19.14 -4.95
CA TYR A 194 1.09 -20.17 -5.78
C TYR A 194 1.80 -21.24 -4.96
N GLY A 195 2.29 -20.92 -3.77
CA GLY A 195 2.81 -21.90 -2.81
C GLY A 195 1.73 -22.89 -2.36
N ALA A 196 0.55 -22.37 -1.98
CA ALA A 196 -0.61 -23.20 -1.64
C ALA A 196 -1.04 -24.11 -2.81
N GLN A 197 -0.94 -23.60 -4.05
CA GLN A 197 -1.22 -24.39 -5.26
C GLN A 197 -0.23 -25.54 -5.50
N VAL A 198 1.05 -25.35 -5.16
CA VAL A 198 2.06 -26.43 -5.21
C VAL A 198 1.72 -27.48 -4.16
N MET A 199 1.45 -27.05 -2.93
CA MET A 199 1.10 -27.95 -1.82
C MET A 199 -0.11 -28.82 -2.16
N ARG A 200 -1.24 -28.21 -2.56
CA ARG A 200 -2.44 -28.94 -2.97
C ARG A 200 -2.18 -29.91 -4.12
N GLY A 201 -1.41 -29.48 -5.11
CA GLY A 201 -1.05 -30.34 -6.23
C GLY A 201 -0.21 -31.55 -5.81
N VAL A 202 0.61 -31.46 -4.76
CA VAL A 202 1.35 -32.62 -4.21
C VAL A 202 0.42 -33.54 -3.41
N ILE A 203 -0.51 -32.97 -2.63
CA ILE A 203 -1.51 -33.75 -1.87
C ILE A 203 -2.41 -34.53 -2.82
N GLU A 204 -2.92 -33.89 -3.88
CA GLU A 204 -3.73 -34.54 -4.92
C GLU A 204 -2.98 -35.71 -5.56
N GLU A 205 -1.70 -35.52 -5.90
CA GLU A 205 -0.88 -36.60 -6.47
C GLU A 205 -0.67 -37.74 -5.49
N LYS A 206 -0.37 -37.43 -4.23
CA LYS A 206 -0.15 -38.42 -3.17
C LYS A 206 -1.41 -39.24 -2.90
N THR A 207 -2.55 -38.57 -2.76
CA THR A 207 -3.84 -39.23 -2.46
C THR A 207 -4.39 -39.99 -3.64
N SER A 208 -4.04 -39.59 -4.87
CA SER A 208 -4.37 -40.32 -6.08
C SER A 208 -3.44 -41.52 -6.31
N ARG A 209 -3.94 -42.61 -6.91
CA ARG A 209 -3.11 -43.76 -7.35
C ARG A 209 -2.08 -43.42 -8.43
N ILE A 210 -2.00 -42.15 -8.83
CA ILE A 210 -1.10 -41.65 -9.86
C ILE A 210 0.36 -41.72 -9.37
N ILE A 211 0.61 -41.57 -8.07
CA ILE A 211 1.98 -41.48 -7.55
C ILE A 211 2.80 -42.78 -7.72
N GLU A 212 2.20 -43.95 -7.51
CA GLU A 212 2.87 -45.25 -7.69
C GLU A 212 3.34 -45.46 -9.13
N VAL A 213 2.52 -45.02 -10.09
CA VAL A 213 2.84 -45.06 -11.52
C VAL A 213 3.93 -44.05 -11.86
N ILE A 214 3.85 -42.82 -11.34
CA ILE A 214 4.80 -41.77 -11.71
C ILE A 214 6.18 -41.98 -11.08
N ILE A 215 6.28 -42.43 -9.82
CA ILE A 215 7.56 -42.69 -9.16
C ILE A 215 8.33 -43.85 -9.84
N SER A 216 7.63 -44.81 -10.45
CA SER A 216 8.27 -45.86 -11.25
C SER A 216 8.97 -45.33 -12.51
N SER A 217 8.53 -44.16 -13.00
CA SER A 217 8.96 -43.58 -14.26
C SER A 217 9.92 -42.39 -14.08
N VAL A 218 9.83 -41.65 -12.98
CA VAL A 218 10.59 -40.39 -12.76
C VAL A 218 11.06 -40.29 -11.30
N LYS A 219 12.28 -39.78 -11.08
CA LYS A 219 12.79 -39.54 -9.72
C LYS A 219 11.93 -38.48 -8.99
N PRO A 220 11.61 -38.65 -7.70
CA PRO A 220 10.78 -37.70 -6.93
C PRO A 220 11.26 -36.24 -7.00
N PHE A 221 12.58 -36.03 -6.97
CA PHE A 221 13.18 -34.69 -7.11
C PHE A 221 12.84 -34.02 -8.44
N GLN A 222 12.88 -34.76 -9.55
CA GLN A 222 12.58 -34.22 -10.88
C GLN A 222 11.11 -33.83 -11.00
N LEU A 223 10.23 -34.56 -10.32
CA LEU A 223 8.81 -34.27 -10.26
C LEU A 223 8.52 -33.02 -9.44
N MET A 224 9.09 -32.93 -8.24
CA MET A 224 8.96 -31.75 -7.38
C MET A 224 9.50 -30.49 -8.06
N MET A 225 10.70 -30.56 -8.64
CA MET A 225 11.32 -29.43 -9.35
C MET A 225 10.48 -29.02 -10.56
N GLY A 226 10.02 -29.98 -11.36
CA GLY A 226 9.17 -29.68 -12.52
C GLY A 226 7.86 -29.00 -12.13
N LYS A 227 7.27 -29.39 -11.00
CA LYS A 227 6.07 -28.76 -10.46
C LYS A 227 6.31 -27.35 -9.97
N ILE A 228 7.32 -27.14 -9.13
CA ILE A 228 7.66 -25.82 -8.60
C ILE A 228 7.94 -24.86 -9.76
N VAL A 229 8.82 -25.24 -10.70
CA VAL A 229 9.17 -24.37 -11.84
C VAL A 229 7.99 -24.14 -12.79
N GLY A 230 7.18 -25.17 -13.05
CA GLY A 230 5.97 -25.03 -13.88
C GLY A 230 4.98 -24.02 -13.30
N VAL A 231 4.71 -24.09 -12.00
CA VAL A 231 3.82 -23.15 -11.31
C VAL A 231 4.46 -21.75 -11.18
N ALA A 232 5.79 -21.65 -11.01
CA ALA A 232 6.51 -20.37 -11.05
C ALA A 232 6.23 -19.62 -12.35
N MET A 233 6.31 -20.32 -13.49
CA MET A 233 6.09 -19.71 -14.81
C MET A 233 4.64 -19.28 -15.02
N VAL A 234 3.68 -19.96 -14.42
CA VAL A 234 2.27 -19.51 -14.40
C VAL A 234 2.16 -18.17 -13.67
N GLY A 235 2.79 -18.05 -12.50
CA GLY A 235 2.82 -16.82 -11.73
C GLY A 235 3.52 -15.67 -12.46
N LEU A 236 4.68 -15.94 -13.06
CA LEU A 236 5.41 -14.96 -13.88
C LEU A 236 4.59 -14.46 -15.06
N THR A 237 3.91 -15.37 -15.77
CA THR A 237 3.05 -15.01 -16.91
C THR A 237 1.91 -14.11 -16.45
N GLN A 238 1.25 -14.47 -15.35
CA GLN A 238 0.17 -13.66 -14.80
C GLN A 238 0.67 -12.28 -14.36
N PHE A 239 1.84 -12.20 -13.73
CA PHE A 239 2.44 -10.96 -13.29
C PHE A 239 2.82 -10.02 -14.45
N ILE A 240 3.43 -10.55 -15.51
CA ILE A 240 3.76 -9.77 -16.70
C ILE A 240 2.49 -9.21 -17.35
N LEU A 241 1.45 -10.04 -17.46
CA LEU A 241 0.15 -9.60 -17.97
C LEU A 241 -0.46 -8.51 -17.09
N TRP A 242 -0.28 -8.59 -15.77
CA TRP A 242 -0.75 -7.57 -14.84
C TRP A 242 -0.05 -6.24 -15.03
N ILE A 243 1.29 -6.22 -15.09
CA ILE A 243 2.03 -4.97 -15.33
C ILE A 243 1.57 -4.32 -16.63
N ILE A 244 1.55 -5.09 -17.73
CA ILE A 244 1.20 -4.55 -19.05
C ILE A 244 -0.24 -4.02 -19.04
N ALA A 245 -1.20 -4.78 -18.53
CA ALA A 245 -2.60 -4.37 -18.50
C ALA A 245 -2.85 -3.18 -17.57
N THR A 246 -2.23 -3.15 -16.38
CA THR A 246 -2.36 -2.00 -15.46
C THR A 246 -1.73 -0.75 -16.05
N LEU A 247 -0.55 -0.84 -16.68
CA LEU A 247 0.07 0.30 -17.37
C LEU A 247 -0.85 0.86 -18.44
N ILE A 248 -1.44 0.00 -19.29
CA ILE A 248 -2.38 0.40 -20.33
C ILE A 248 -3.64 1.06 -19.73
N LEU A 249 -4.21 0.48 -18.67
CA LEU A 249 -5.41 1.03 -18.02
C LEU A 249 -5.15 2.41 -17.41
N VAL A 250 -4.06 2.55 -16.65
CA VAL A 250 -3.69 3.81 -16.00
C VAL A 250 -3.31 4.86 -17.05
N SER A 251 -2.53 4.50 -18.08
CA SER A 251 -2.17 5.46 -19.13
C SER A 251 -3.38 5.93 -19.93
N THR A 252 -4.32 5.04 -20.21
CA THR A 252 -5.57 5.39 -20.92
C THR A 252 -6.44 6.29 -20.07
N PHE A 253 -6.58 6.01 -18.77
CA PHE A 253 -7.30 6.87 -17.84
C PHE A 253 -6.68 8.27 -17.78
N MET A 254 -5.36 8.36 -17.59
CA MET A 254 -4.65 9.65 -17.54
C MET A 254 -4.80 10.43 -18.85
N ALA A 255 -4.79 9.77 -20.01
CA ALA A 255 -4.96 10.43 -21.30
C ALA A 255 -6.38 10.97 -21.54
N ILE A 256 -7.40 10.39 -20.88
CA ILE A 256 -8.79 10.85 -20.99
C ILE A 256 -9.09 11.99 -20.00
N PHE A 257 -8.53 11.91 -18.79
CA PHE A 257 -8.82 12.83 -17.69
C PHE A 257 -7.75 13.92 -17.47
N SER A 258 -6.71 13.99 -18.31
CA SER A 258 -5.62 14.98 -18.17
C SER A 258 -6.09 16.43 -18.18
N ASP A 259 -7.15 16.73 -18.94
CA ASP A 259 -7.67 18.09 -19.09
C ASP A 259 -8.38 18.56 -17.80
N ASP A 260 -9.11 17.68 -17.12
CA ASP A 260 -9.84 17.99 -15.87
C ASP A 260 -8.92 18.01 -14.63
N ILE A 261 -7.87 17.18 -14.60
CA ILE A 261 -6.90 17.13 -13.48
C ILE A 261 -6.15 18.46 -13.33
N SER A 262 -5.82 19.12 -14.44
CA SER A 262 -5.06 20.38 -14.45
C SER A 262 -5.80 21.55 -13.78
N ILE A 263 -7.13 21.54 -13.77
CA ILE A 263 -7.96 22.63 -13.25
C ILE A 263 -8.25 22.45 -11.75
N GLN A 264 -8.39 21.21 -11.27
CA GLN A 264 -8.84 20.91 -9.90
C GLN A 264 -7.70 20.83 -8.87
N GLU A 265 -6.49 20.40 -9.28
CA GLU A 265 -5.30 20.52 -8.43
C GLU A 265 -4.90 21.99 -8.22
N MET A 266 -5.18 22.86 -9.20
CA MET A 266 -4.90 24.30 -9.11
C MET A 266 -5.81 25.01 -8.10
N SER A 267 -7.02 24.52 -7.88
CA SER A 267 -7.94 24.99 -6.83
C SER A 267 -7.68 24.31 -5.48
N GLN A 268 -7.35 23.02 -5.44
CA GLN A 268 -7.03 22.31 -4.18
C GLN A 268 -5.66 22.68 -3.58
N MET A 269 -4.61 22.95 -4.37
CA MET A 269 -3.35 23.49 -3.83
C MET A 269 -3.50 24.91 -3.32
N LYS A 270 -4.36 25.74 -3.92
CA LYS A 270 -4.74 27.04 -3.35
C LYS A 270 -5.46 26.89 -2.00
N MET A 271 -6.21 25.80 -1.78
CA MET A 271 -6.88 25.53 -0.50
C MET A 271 -6.01 24.84 0.56
N GLN A 272 -5.01 24.03 0.19
CA GLN A 272 -4.05 23.47 1.16
C GLN A 272 -2.98 24.49 1.54
N SER A 273 -2.67 25.43 0.64
CA SER A 273 -1.86 26.62 0.89
C SER A 273 -2.66 27.78 1.51
N ASN A 274 -3.91 27.59 1.92
CA ASN A 274 -4.75 28.67 2.48
C ASN A 274 -4.40 29.06 3.94
N GLY A 275 -3.14 28.85 4.31
CA GLY A 275 -2.42 29.71 5.23
C GLY A 275 -1.66 30.80 4.47
N ILE A 276 -2.39 31.77 3.89
CA ILE A 276 -1.87 33.04 3.35
C ILE A 276 -1.26 32.94 1.93
N MET A 277 -2.08 32.68 0.92
CA MET A 277 -1.76 33.08 -0.46
C MET A 277 -3.02 33.61 -1.15
N GLN A 278 -3.43 34.81 -0.80
CA GLN A 278 -4.45 35.52 -1.57
C GLN A 278 -4.26 37.02 -1.41
N GLU A 279 -3.23 37.56 -2.10
CA GLU A 279 -3.28 38.98 -2.51
C GLU A 279 -2.27 39.41 -3.60
N ASP A 280 -1.33 38.57 -4.05
CA ASP A 280 -0.30 39.03 -5.03
C ASP A 280 -0.56 38.68 -6.51
N VAL A 281 -1.77 38.26 -6.91
CA VAL A 281 -2.04 37.84 -8.31
C VAL A 281 -2.69 38.94 -9.17
N LEU A 282 -3.00 40.12 -8.63
CA LEU A 282 -3.72 41.15 -9.41
C LEU A 282 -2.83 42.14 -10.19
N ASN A 283 -1.50 42.04 -10.18
CA ASN A 283 -0.62 43.03 -10.83
C ASN A 283 0.59 42.47 -11.61
N HIS A 284 0.46 41.33 -12.29
CA HIS A 284 1.43 40.95 -13.32
C HIS A 284 0.72 40.49 -14.60
N ASP A 285 0.72 41.39 -15.60
CA ASP A 285 0.52 41.04 -17.01
C ASP A 285 1.76 40.25 -17.47
N GLY A 286 1.70 38.93 -17.32
CA GLY A 286 2.73 37.99 -17.77
C GLY A 286 2.13 36.59 -17.87
N GLU A 287 2.43 35.90 -18.96
CA GLU A 287 1.82 34.64 -19.41
C GLU A 287 1.63 33.55 -18.32
N PRO A 288 0.61 32.67 -18.49
CA PRO A 288 0.28 31.63 -17.53
C PRO A 288 1.26 30.45 -17.62
N ASP A 289 2.46 30.58 -17.03
CA ASP A 289 3.47 29.51 -16.97
C ASP A 289 3.29 28.55 -15.76
N GLY A 290 2.16 28.63 -15.06
CA GLY A 290 1.85 27.81 -13.89
C GLY A 290 1.33 26.39 -14.18
N ILE A 291 1.00 26.06 -15.43
CA ILE A 291 0.38 24.79 -15.83
C ILE A 291 1.39 23.62 -15.83
N ASN A 292 2.69 23.92 -15.95
CA ASN A 292 3.72 22.89 -16.10
C ASN A 292 4.30 22.37 -14.78
N GLN A 293 4.20 23.10 -13.66
CA GLN A 293 5.03 22.81 -12.48
C GLN A 293 4.52 21.63 -11.64
N SER A 294 3.21 21.40 -11.59
CA SER A 294 2.57 20.32 -10.79
C SER A 294 2.60 18.97 -11.50
N ALA A 295 2.24 18.95 -12.78
CA ALA A 295 2.37 17.78 -13.64
C ALA A 295 3.85 17.39 -13.83
N MET A 296 4.77 18.38 -13.94
CA MET A 296 6.21 18.10 -13.86
C MET A 296 6.62 17.59 -12.49
N ALA A 297 6.07 18.04 -11.36
CA ALA A 297 6.46 17.53 -10.04
C ALA A 297 6.06 16.05 -9.81
N ILE A 298 4.88 15.62 -10.28
CA ILE A 298 4.48 14.20 -10.24
C ILE A 298 5.35 13.39 -11.23
N PHE A 299 5.60 13.92 -12.42
CA PHE A 299 6.44 13.27 -13.42
C PHE A 299 7.91 13.15 -12.96
N GLU A 300 8.46 14.20 -12.34
CA GLU A 300 9.79 14.21 -11.71
C GLU A 300 9.84 13.25 -10.51
N SER A 301 8.76 13.18 -9.72
CA SER A 301 8.65 12.21 -8.61
C SER A 301 8.65 10.78 -9.12
N ILE A 302 7.96 10.50 -10.23
CA ILE A 302 8.03 9.19 -10.89
C ILE A 302 9.44 8.92 -11.42
N GLN A 303 10.11 9.89 -12.03
CA GLN A 303 11.49 9.70 -12.50
C GLN A 303 12.50 9.51 -11.36
N SER A 304 12.18 9.94 -10.12
CA SER A 304 13.08 9.75 -8.96
C SER A 304 13.31 8.28 -8.60
N ILE A 305 12.36 7.40 -8.90
CA ILE A 305 12.49 5.96 -8.62
C ILE A 305 13.12 5.26 -9.81
N ASN A 306 14.20 4.51 -9.57
CA ASN A 306 14.76 3.61 -10.58
C ASN A 306 13.85 2.40 -10.79
N PHE A 307 12.80 2.56 -11.60
CA PHE A 307 11.83 1.52 -11.92
C PHE A 307 12.47 0.30 -12.58
N GLY A 308 13.58 0.46 -13.30
CA GLY A 308 14.35 -0.65 -13.85
C GLY A 308 14.92 -1.54 -12.76
N LEU A 309 15.54 -0.94 -11.74
CA LEU A 309 16.04 -1.66 -10.57
C LEU A 309 14.89 -2.29 -9.77
N VAL A 310 13.83 -1.54 -9.48
CA VAL A 310 12.64 -2.04 -8.76
C VAL A 310 12.06 -3.26 -9.47
N LEU A 311 11.85 -3.18 -10.79
CA LEU A 311 11.27 -4.27 -11.57
C LEU A 311 12.21 -5.49 -11.67
N GLY A 312 13.51 -5.24 -11.91
CA GLY A 312 14.51 -6.31 -11.97
C GLY A 312 14.66 -7.04 -10.64
N SER A 313 14.76 -6.29 -9.54
CA SER A 313 14.78 -6.84 -8.18
C SER A 313 13.46 -7.53 -7.84
N PHE A 314 12.31 -6.97 -8.22
CA PHE A 314 11.02 -7.62 -8.02
C PHE A 314 11.02 -9.00 -8.66
N LEU A 315 11.39 -9.12 -9.94
CA LEU A 315 11.40 -10.41 -10.62
C LEU A 315 12.36 -11.40 -9.93
N PHE A 316 13.53 -10.93 -9.52
CA PHE A 316 14.50 -11.78 -8.83
C PHE A 316 13.97 -12.28 -7.49
N PHE A 317 13.53 -11.37 -6.61
CA PHE A 317 13.01 -11.71 -5.29
C PHE A 317 11.70 -12.48 -5.37
N PHE A 318 10.86 -12.19 -6.37
CA PHE A 318 9.67 -12.96 -6.66
C PHE A 318 10.00 -14.40 -7.01
N ILE A 319 10.89 -14.63 -7.99
CA ILE A 319 11.29 -15.98 -8.41
C ILE A 319 12.00 -16.70 -7.26
N GLY A 320 12.99 -16.06 -6.63
CA GLY A 320 13.77 -16.66 -5.54
C GLY A 320 12.89 -16.99 -4.33
N GLY A 321 12.06 -16.05 -3.90
CA GLY A 321 11.09 -16.25 -2.83
C GLY A 321 10.09 -17.34 -3.17
N TYR A 322 9.52 -17.30 -4.38
CA TYR A 322 8.60 -18.34 -4.86
C TYR A 322 9.25 -19.73 -4.87
N LEU A 323 10.46 -19.89 -5.39
CA LEU A 323 11.15 -21.17 -5.41
C LEU A 323 11.45 -21.68 -4.01
N LEU A 324 11.91 -20.79 -3.12
CA LEU A 324 12.21 -21.10 -1.72
C LEU A 324 10.96 -21.57 -0.98
N TYR A 325 9.87 -20.81 -1.06
CA TYR A 325 8.61 -21.14 -0.41
C TYR A 325 7.89 -22.30 -1.07
N GLY A 326 7.93 -22.39 -2.40
CA GLY A 326 7.38 -23.49 -3.18
C GLY A 326 7.98 -24.84 -2.78
N ALA A 327 9.29 -24.89 -2.49
CA ALA A 327 9.94 -26.07 -1.94
C ALA A 327 9.38 -26.44 -0.55
N LEU A 328 9.20 -25.47 0.35
CA LEU A 328 8.63 -25.69 1.68
C LEU A 328 7.17 -26.16 1.59
N PHE A 329 6.35 -25.53 0.76
CA PHE A 329 4.97 -25.94 0.51
C PHE A 329 4.87 -27.35 -0.11
N ALA A 330 5.75 -27.70 -1.04
CA ALA A 330 5.84 -29.04 -1.60
C ALA A 330 6.20 -30.08 -0.51
N ALA A 331 7.10 -29.72 0.41
CA ALA A 331 7.47 -30.57 1.53
C ALA A 331 6.28 -30.83 2.47
N ILE A 332 5.52 -29.79 2.84
CA ILE A 332 4.27 -29.97 3.63
C ILE A 332 3.31 -30.89 2.88
N GLY A 333 3.06 -30.60 1.59
CA GLY A 333 2.10 -31.36 0.80
C GLY A 333 2.45 -32.83 0.66
N SER A 334 3.74 -33.17 0.67
CA SER A 334 4.20 -34.57 0.69
C SER A 334 4.06 -35.24 2.06
N ALA A 335 4.12 -34.47 3.15
CA ALA A 335 4.07 -34.99 4.52
C ALA A 335 2.65 -35.25 5.02
N VAL A 336 1.64 -34.65 4.40
CA VAL A 336 0.24 -34.77 4.85
C VAL A 336 -0.59 -35.62 3.89
N ASP A 337 -1.67 -36.19 4.40
CA ASP A 337 -2.60 -37.03 3.62
C ASP A 337 -3.89 -36.28 3.22
N GLY A 338 -4.12 -35.07 3.75
CA GLY A 338 -5.28 -34.25 3.42
C GLY A 338 -5.09 -32.77 3.72
N GLU A 339 -5.92 -31.92 3.12
CA GLU A 339 -5.80 -30.45 3.26
C GLU A 339 -5.99 -29.98 4.71
N THR A 340 -6.83 -30.65 5.50
CA THR A 340 -7.11 -30.28 6.90
C THR A 340 -5.87 -30.39 7.80
N ASP A 341 -4.97 -31.33 7.49
CA ASP A 341 -3.77 -31.59 8.29
C ASP A 341 -2.62 -30.63 7.95
N THR A 342 -2.74 -29.83 6.88
CA THR A 342 -1.72 -28.86 6.45
C THR A 342 -1.64 -27.64 7.35
N GLN A 343 -2.76 -27.24 7.97
CA GLN A 343 -2.87 -25.95 8.66
C GLN A 343 -1.82 -25.79 9.76
N GLN A 344 -1.58 -26.85 10.55
CA GLN A 344 -0.59 -26.83 11.63
C GLN A 344 0.86 -26.69 11.12
N PHE A 345 1.15 -27.15 9.90
CA PHE A 345 2.47 -27.08 9.28
C PHE A 345 2.69 -25.82 8.44
N MET A 346 1.60 -25.13 8.05
CA MET A 346 1.70 -23.88 7.30
C MET A 346 2.20 -22.73 8.18
N ILE A 347 1.79 -22.66 9.45
CA ILE A 347 2.09 -21.52 10.34
C ILE A 347 3.59 -21.19 10.40
N PRO A 348 4.53 -22.13 10.65
CA PRO A 348 5.95 -21.80 10.72
C PRO A 348 6.53 -21.24 9.42
N ILE A 349 5.92 -21.59 8.28
CA ILE A 349 6.36 -21.15 6.96
C ILE A 349 5.73 -19.79 6.62
N THR A 350 4.47 -19.56 6.99
CA THR A 350 3.77 -18.31 6.68
C THR A 350 4.11 -17.17 7.65
N VAL A 351 4.47 -17.47 8.91
CA VAL A 351 4.81 -16.46 9.92
C VAL A 351 5.91 -15.51 9.46
N PRO A 352 7.05 -15.95 8.90
CA PRO A 352 8.05 -15.03 8.34
C PRO A 352 7.51 -14.10 7.24
N LEU A 353 6.60 -14.60 6.39
CA LEU A 353 5.94 -13.80 5.35
C LEU A 353 5.04 -12.72 5.97
N ILE A 354 4.21 -13.12 6.94
CA ILE A 354 3.29 -12.23 7.67
C ILE A 354 4.08 -11.19 8.45
N LEU A 355 5.14 -11.60 9.14
CA LEU A 355 6.05 -10.72 9.88
C LEU A 355 6.67 -9.67 8.96
N SER A 356 7.03 -10.04 7.73
CA SER A 356 7.59 -9.11 6.76
C SER A 356 6.61 -7.99 6.40
N ILE A 357 5.34 -8.33 6.17
CA ILE A 357 4.30 -7.33 5.88
C ILE A 357 3.95 -6.52 7.14
N ALA A 358 3.84 -7.17 8.30
CA ALA A 358 3.52 -6.49 9.56
C ALA A 358 4.58 -5.44 9.93
N LEU A 359 5.85 -5.72 9.65
CA LEU A 359 6.97 -4.80 9.92
C LEU A 359 7.29 -3.87 8.75
N ALA A 360 6.59 -3.98 7.61
CA ALA A 360 6.86 -3.13 6.44
C ALA A 360 6.72 -1.64 6.77
N GLN A 361 5.69 -1.25 7.53
CA GLN A 361 5.49 0.14 7.96
C GLN A 361 6.62 0.66 8.85
N PHE A 362 7.11 -0.18 9.76
CA PHE A 362 8.26 0.16 10.62
C PHE A 362 9.53 0.35 9.79
N ILE A 363 9.73 -0.49 8.77
CA ILE A 363 10.88 -0.43 7.88
C ILE A 363 10.81 0.77 6.93
N ILE A 364 9.62 1.21 6.52
CA ILE A 364 9.43 2.44 5.74
C ILE A 364 9.87 3.67 6.55
N GLN A 365 9.64 3.67 7.86
CA GLN A 365 10.04 4.77 8.74
C GLN A 365 11.56 4.81 8.98
N ASP A 366 12.21 3.65 9.01
CA ASP A 366 13.66 3.53 9.16
C ASP A 366 14.25 2.51 8.16
N PRO A 367 14.39 2.87 6.87
CA PRO A 367 14.83 1.95 5.83
C PRO A 367 16.28 1.49 5.96
N ASP A 368 17.11 2.26 6.67
CA ASP A 368 18.53 1.95 6.89
C ASP A 368 18.80 1.33 8.27
N GLY A 369 17.75 1.17 9.08
CA GLY A 369 17.82 0.61 10.41
C GLY A 369 18.27 -0.86 10.46
N PRO A 370 18.71 -1.33 11.64
CA PRO A 370 19.19 -2.71 11.81
C PRO A 370 18.11 -3.76 11.54
N VAL A 371 16.86 -3.48 11.89
CA VAL A 371 15.72 -4.39 11.64
C VAL A 371 15.49 -4.53 10.13
N ALA A 372 15.52 -3.41 9.41
CA ALA A 372 15.39 -3.38 7.96
C ALA A 372 16.52 -4.20 7.31
N PHE A 373 17.77 -3.99 7.73
CA PHE A 373 18.93 -4.72 7.23
C PHE A 373 18.82 -6.25 7.44
N TRP A 374 18.61 -6.71 8.67
CA TRP A 374 18.61 -8.15 8.97
C TRP A 374 17.45 -8.89 8.30
N LEU A 375 16.25 -8.31 8.29
CA LEU A 375 15.11 -8.92 7.62
C LEU A 375 15.22 -8.87 6.09
N SER A 376 16.02 -7.94 5.54
CA SER A 376 16.35 -7.93 4.11
C SER A 376 17.28 -9.07 3.71
N ILE A 377 18.11 -9.56 4.64
CA ILE A 377 19.12 -10.59 4.36
C ILE A 377 18.59 -11.99 4.66
N PHE A 378 17.73 -12.11 5.68
CA PHE A 378 17.18 -13.41 6.06
C PHE A 378 16.30 -13.99 4.93
N PRO A 379 16.60 -15.20 4.40
CA PRO A 379 16.02 -15.65 3.13
C PRO A 379 14.49 -15.75 3.10
N LEU A 380 13.86 -16.04 4.24
CA LEU A 380 12.41 -16.16 4.35
C LEU A 380 11.70 -14.79 4.33
N THR A 381 12.35 -13.73 4.81
CA THR A 381 11.77 -12.38 4.87
C THR A 381 12.26 -11.48 3.74
N SER A 382 13.46 -11.76 3.20
CA SER A 382 14.12 -10.97 2.16
C SER A 382 13.25 -10.67 0.92
N PRO A 383 12.40 -11.59 0.40
CA PRO A 383 11.64 -11.32 -0.82
C PRO A 383 10.68 -10.15 -0.67
N VAL A 384 10.10 -9.99 0.52
CA VAL A 384 9.14 -8.93 0.82
C VAL A 384 9.88 -7.68 1.28
N ILE A 385 10.77 -7.82 2.27
CA ILE A 385 11.41 -6.66 2.91
C ILE A 385 12.35 -5.91 1.96
N MET A 386 13.08 -6.60 1.10
CA MET A 386 13.98 -5.90 0.18
C MET A 386 13.18 -5.05 -0.83
N MET A 387 12.00 -5.52 -1.26
CA MET A 387 11.12 -4.73 -2.12
C MET A 387 10.55 -3.48 -1.43
N VAL A 388 10.30 -3.57 -0.12
CA VAL A 388 9.90 -2.40 0.67
C VAL A 388 11.02 -1.37 0.75
N ARG A 389 12.29 -1.80 0.85
CA ARG A 389 13.44 -0.88 1.02
C ARG A 389 13.98 -0.29 -0.27
N ILE A 390 13.99 -1.03 -1.39
CA ILE A 390 14.63 -0.59 -2.65
C ILE A 390 14.22 0.83 -3.10
N PRO A 391 12.93 1.22 -3.05
CA PRO A 391 12.51 2.57 -3.43
C PRO A 391 13.09 3.70 -2.57
N PHE A 392 13.64 3.39 -1.39
CA PHE A 392 14.33 4.34 -0.51
C PHE A 392 15.85 4.43 -0.79
N GLY A 393 16.38 3.60 -1.70
CA GLY A 393 17.77 3.61 -2.14
C GLY A 393 18.70 2.78 -1.26
N VAL A 394 18.65 1.46 -1.43
CA VAL A 394 19.46 0.48 -0.68
C VAL A 394 20.89 0.41 -1.23
N PRO A 395 21.93 0.31 -0.37
CA PRO A 395 23.30 0.06 -0.83
C PRO A 395 23.40 -1.20 -1.71
N TYR A 396 24.13 -1.12 -2.84
CA TYR A 396 24.30 -2.26 -3.73
C TYR A 396 24.88 -3.51 -3.05
N LEU A 397 25.74 -3.33 -2.04
CA LEU A 397 26.29 -4.44 -1.25
C LEU A 397 25.21 -5.18 -0.45
N ASP A 398 24.29 -4.46 0.18
CA ASP A 398 23.16 -5.06 0.90
C ASP A 398 22.25 -5.84 -0.05
N LEU A 399 22.02 -5.30 -1.26
CA LEU A 399 21.26 -5.97 -2.31
C LEU A 399 21.94 -7.27 -2.77
N ILE A 400 23.24 -7.23 -3.07
CA ILE A 400 24.01 -8.41 -3.47
C ILE A 400 24.04 -9.45 -2.35
N LEU A 401 24.21 -9.02 -1.11
CA LEU A 401 24.23 -9.91 0.06
C LEU A 401 22.87 -10.61 0.24
N ALA A 402 21.76 -9.88 0.13
CA ALA A 402 20.43 -10.46 0.19
C ALA A 402 20.16 -11.43 -0.97
N ILE A 403 20.60 -11.10 -2.19
CA ILE A 403 20.53 -11.98 -3.35
C ILE A 403 21.28 -13.30 -3.07
N ALA A 404 22.53 -13.21 -2.59
CA ALA A 404 23.35 -14.37 -2.28
C ALA A 404 22.71 -15.23 -1.17
N MET A 405 22.23 -14.60 -0.10
CA MET A 405 21.57 -15.29 1.00
C MET A 405 20.25 -15.93 0.58
N LEU A 406 19.47 -15.29 -0.29
CA LEU A 406 18.25 -15.88 -0.83
C LEU A 406 18.54 -17.12 -1.67
N ILE A 407 19.58 -17.09 -2.52
CA ILE A 407 20.02 -18.26 -3.29
C ILE A 407 20.44 -19.40 -2.35
N LEU A 408 21.26 -19.10 -1.34
CA LEU A 408 21.68 -20.09 -0.34
C LEU A 408 20.48 -20.65 0.44
N GLY A 409 19.54 -19.79 0.82
CA GLY A 409 18.29 -20.17 1.47
C GLY A 409 17.46 -21.09 0.59
N PHE A 410 17.29 -20.77 -0.69
CA PHE A 410 16.61 -21.62 -1.66
C PHE A 410 17.28 -22.99 -1.82
N LEU A 411 18.61 -23.04 -1.94
CA LEU A 411 19.33 -24.31 -2.03
C LEU A 411 19.15 -25.14 -0.76
N GLY A 412 19.22 -24.51 0.40
CA GLY A 412 19.01 -25.15 1.71
C GLY A 412 17.58 -25.69 1.88
N THR A 413 16.56 -24.89 1.58
CA THR A 413 15.16 -25.31 1.68
C THR A 413 14.81 -26.36 0.64
N THR A 414 15.36 -26.29 -0.56
CA THR A 414 15.16 -27.29 -1.61
C THR A 414 15.77 -28.63 -1.22
N TRP A 415 16.99 -28.62 -0.66
CA TRP A 415 17.62 -29.82 -0.12
C TRP A 415 16.80 -30.45 1.00
N LEU A 416 16.32 -29.63 1.94
CA LEU A 416 15.45 -30.05 3.05
C LEU A 416 14.14 -30.66 2.53
N ALA A 417 13.49 -29.94 1.61
CA ALA A 417 12.24 -30.34 0.99
C ALA A 417 12.39 -31.66 0.22
N ALA A 418 13.48 -31.84 -0.53
CA ALA A 418 13.73 -33.07 -1.28
C ALA A 418 13.83 -34.30 -0.35
N LYS A 419 14.44 -34.16 0.82
CA LYS A 419 14.49 -35.25 1.83
C LYS A 419 13.12 -35.58 2.39
N ILE A 420 12.35 -34.56 2.77
CA ILE A 420 10.98 -34.75 3.28
C ILE A 420 10.11 -35.38 2.19
N TYR A 421 10.21 -34.87 0.96
CA TYR A 421 9.44 -35.31 -0.20
C TYR A 421 9.68 -36.78 -0.53
N ARG A 422 10.94 -37.23 -0.57
CA ARG A 422 11.30 -38.61 -0.90
C ARG A 422 10.63 -39.63 0.04
N THR A 423 10.57 -39.33 1.34
CA THR A 423 10.03 -40.24 2.36
C THR A 423 8.52 -40.03 2.52
N GLY A 424 8.09 -38.77 2.64
CA GLY A 424 6.69 -38.38 2.89
C GLY A 424 5.72 -38.84 1.81
N ILE A 425 6.12 -38.76 0.53
CA ILE A 425 5.26 -39.09 -0.60
C ILE A 425 4.86 -40.58 -0.64
N LEU A 426 5.59 -41.46 0.06
CA LEU A 426 5.35 -42.90 0.13
C LEU A 426 4.69 -43.35 1.45
N MET A 427 4.53 -42.46 2.42
CA MET A 427 3.90 -42.77 3.71
C MET A 427 2.44 -42.39 3.73
N TYR A 428 1.58 -43.38 3.99
CA TYR A 428 0.13 -43.24 4.06
C TYR A 428 -0.42 -43.54 5.46
N GLY A 429 -1.45 -42.82 5.86
CA GLY A 429 -2.31 -43.18 6.99
C GLY A 429 -1.72 -42.93 8.36
N LYS A 430 -0.53 -42.31 8.45
CA LYS A 430 0.10 -41.95 9.72
C LYS A 430 0.03 -40.44 9.92
N LYS A 431 -0.55 -39.99 11.05
CA LYS A 431 -0.50 -38.58 11.44
C LYS A 431 0.94 -38.19 11.76
N ILE A 432 1.45 -37.27 10.96
CA ILE A 432 2.84 -36.83 11.04
C ILE A 432 2.93 -35.70 12.05
N ASN A 433 4.01 -35.70 12.83
CA ASN A 433 4.36 -34.62 13.75
C ASN A 433 5.77 -34.11 13.44
N TYR A 434 6.15 -32.94 13.97
CA TYR A 434 7.45 -32.30 13.76
C TYR A 434 8.64 -33.20 14.08
N GLN A 435 8.53 -34.07 15.07
CA GLN A 435 9.57 -35.05 15.43
C GLN A 435 9.83 -36.06 14.30
N GLU A 436 8.81 -36.43 13.53
CA GLU A 436 8.94 -37.38 12.43
C GLU A 436 9.56 -36.73 11.20
N LEU A 437 9.14 -35.50 10.87
CA LEU A 437 9.78 -34.70 9.84
C LEU A 437 11.29 -34.57 10.09
N TRP A 438 11.68 -34.31 11.34
CA TRP A 438 13.09 -34.23 11.72
C TRP A 438 13.85 -35.55 11.52
N LYS A 439 13.21 -36.70 11.82
CA LYS A 439 13.81 -38.02 11.57
C LYS A 439 14.06 -38.25 10.08
N TRP A 440 13.16 -37.83 9.20
CA TRP A 440 13.32 -37.98 7.75
C TRP A 440 14.47 -37.15 7.20
N ILE A 441 14.68 -35.96 7.75
CA ILE A 441 15.80 -35.10 7.36
C ILE A 441 17.15 -35.75 7.72
N ARG A 442 17.20 -36.53 8.82
CA ARG A 442 18.41 -37.24 9.26
C ARG A 442 18.62 -38.62 8.62
N TYR A 443 17.63 -39.16 7.92
CA TYR A 443 17.79 -40.42 7.18
C TYR A 443 18.83 -40.24 6.06
N LYS A 444 19.72 -41.22 5.91
CA LYS A 444 20.80 -41.25 4.89
C LYS A 444 20.28 -41.77 3.55
#